data_AF-H9FGZ8-F1
#
_entry.id   AF-H9FGZ8-F1
#
_cell.length_a   1.000
_cell.length_b   1.000
_cell.length_c   1.000
_cell.angle_alpha   90.00
_cell.angle_beta   90.00
_cell.angle_gamma   90.00
#
_symmetry.space_group_name_H-M   'P 1'
#
loop_
_entity.id
_entity.type
_entity.pdbx_description
1 polymer ?
#
loop_
_entity_poly.entity_id
_entity_poly.type
_entity_poly.pdbx_seq_one_letter_code
_entity_poly.pdbx_strand_id
1 'polypeptide(L)' 'QKRDWIWNQMHIDEEKNTSLPHHVGKIKSSVSRKNAKYLLKGEFVDKVFRVDAETGDVFAIERLDRENISEYHLTAVI' A
#
# COMPACT_ATOMS: atom_id res chain seq x y z
N GLN A 1 9.79 22.74 11.91
CA GLN A 1 8.57 21.92 11.90
C GLN A 1 9.00 20.46 11.96
N LYS A 2 8.94 19.83 13.13
CA LYS A 2 9.33 18.41 13.31
C LYS A 2 8.29 17.55 12.60
N ARG A 3 8.73 16.71 11.66
CA ARG A 3 7.86 15.74 10.99
C ARG A 3 7.60 14.60 11.98
N ASP A 4 6.31 14.35 12.26
CA ASP A 4 5.88 13.26 13.13
C ASP A 4 6.28 11.90 12.55
N TRP A 5 6.52 10.94 13.44
CA TRP A 5 6.75 9.55 13.06
C TRP A 5 5.44 8.97 12.51
N ILE A 6 5.36 8.79 11.19
CA ILE A 6 4.26 8.08 10.55
C ILE A 6 4.66 6.60 10.45
N TRP A 7 4.27 5.82 11.45
CA TRP A 7 4.38 4.36 11.42
C TRP A 7 3.13 3.79 10.73
N ASN A 8 3.24 3.46 9.44
CA ASN A 8 2.16 2.81 8.68
C ASN A 8 2.53 1.35 8.43
N GLN A 9 2.12 0.46 9.33
CA GLN A 9 2.13 -0.98 9.09
C GLN A 9 0.73 -1.39 8.63
N MET A 10 0.63 -2.04 7.47
CA MET A 10 -0.62 -2.59 6.96
C MET A 10 -0.58 -4.10 7.11
N HIS A 11 -1.69 -4.70 7.52
CA HIS A 11 -1.83 -6.13 7.74
C HIS A 11 -2.92 -6.69 6.83
N ILE A 12 -2.67 -7.86 6.26
CA ILE A 12 -3.57 -8.58 5.38
C ILE A 12 -3.44 -10.07 5.69
N ASP A 13 -4.58 -10.75 5.81
CA ASP A 13 -4.61 -12.18 6.10
C ASP A 13 -4.18 -13.00 4.87
N GLU A 14 -3.25 -13.93 5.07
CA GLU A 14 -2.62 -14.76 4.04
C GLU A 14 -3.60 -15.77 3.40
N GLU A 15 -4.60 -16.24 4.14
CA GLU A 15 -5.55 -17.28 3.71
C GLU A 15 -6.84 -16.73 3.08
N LYS A 16 -6.81 -15.50 2.55
CA LYS A 16 -7.95 -14.98 1.79
C LYS A 16 -8.04 -15.69 0.44
N ASN A 17 -8.80 -16.80 0.42
CA ASN A 17 -9.30 -17.46 -0.79
C ASN A 17 -10.36 -16.63 -1.54
N THR A 18 -10.50 -15.34 -1.21
CA THR A 18 -11.34 -14.41 -1.93
C THR A 18 -10.72 -13.98 -3.25
N SER A 19 -11.56 -13.49 -4.16
CA SER A 19 -11.14 -12.95 -5.45
C SER A 19 -10.21 -11.74 -5.26
N LEU A 20 -9.11 -11.71 -6.00
CA LEU A 20 -8.25 -10.54 -6.11
C LEU A 20 -8.97 -9.38 -6.83
N PRO A 21 -8.59 -8.11 -6.55
CA PRO A 21 -7.54 -7.69 -5.63
C PRO A 21 -8.01 -7.55 -4.17
N HIS A 22 -7.09 -7.77 -3.23
CA HIS A 22 -7.37 -7.60 -1.79
C HIS A 22 -7.01 -6.20 -1.32
N HIS A 23 -7.89 -5.55 -0.58
CA HIS A 23 -7.57 -4.28 0.09
C HIS A 23 -6.58 -4.52 1.23
N VAL A 24 -5.47 -3.78 1.20
CA VAL A 24 -4.37 -3.87 2.18
C VAL A 24 -4.47 -2.71 3.18
N GLY A 25 -4.84 -1.52 2.70
CA GLY A 25 -5.03 -0.35 3.54
C GLY A 25 -5.04 0.94 2.74
N LYS A 26 -4.74 2.06 3.39
CA LYS A 26 -4.87 3.39 2.77
C LYS A 26 -3.77 4.32 3.22
N ILE A 27 -3.10 4.96 2.26
CA ILE A 27 -2.12 6.02 2.52
C ILE A 27 -2.89 7.28 2.88
N LYS A 28 -2.56 7.89 4.02
CA LYS A 28 -3.11 9.17 4.44
C LYS A 28 -2.01 10.24 4.43
N SER A 29 -2.25 11.31 3.69
CA SER A 29 -1.43 12.52 3.76
C SER A 29 -2.13 13.57 4.62
N SER A 30 -1.39 14.23 5.51
CA SER A 30 -1.84 15.47 6.16
C SER A 30 -1.86 16.66 5.20
N VAL A 31 -1.23 16.52 4.02
CA VAL A 31 -1.17 17.53 2.96
C VAL A 31 -1.86 16.96 1.73
N SER A 32 -3.19 17.09 1.64
CA SER A 32 -3.93 16.80 0.41
C SER A 32 -4.14 18.11 -0.36
N ARG A 33 -3.31 18.35 -1.37
CA ARG A 33 -3.65 19.34 -2.40
C ARG A 33 -4.75 18.73 -3.27
N LYS A 34 -5.72 19.51 -3.74
CA LYS A 34 -6.85 19.05 -4.58
C LYS A 34 -6.44 18.24 -5.83
N ASN A 35 -5.18 18.30 -6.25
CA ASN A 35 -4.62 17.61 -7.41
C ASN A 35 -3.42 16.70 -7.08
N ALA A 36 -3.20 16.37 -5.81
CA ALA A 36 -2.12 15.45 -5.43
C ALA A 36 -2.48 14.02 -5.84
N LYS A 37 -1.49 13.24 -6.27
CA LYS A 37 -1.68 11.85 -6.71
C LYS A 37 -0.84 10.92 -5.86
N TYR A 38 -1.49 9.92 -5.27
CA TYR A 38 -0.78 8.88 -4.52
C TYR A 38 -0.04 7.95 -5.47
N LEU A 39 1.23 7.71 -5.17
CA LEU A 39 2.11 6.84 -5.95
C LEU A 39 2.88 5.94 -4.99
N LEU A 40 3.03 4.67 -5.36
CA LEU A 40 3.90 3.73 -4.67
C LEU A 40 5.19 3.57 -5.47
N LYS A 41 6.30 3.40 -4.75
CA LYS A 41 7.61 3.05 -5.30
C LYS A 41 8.17 1.83 -4.56
N GLY A 42 8.81 0.94 -5.30
CA GLY A 42 9.40 -0.28 -4.78
C GLY A 42 9.41 -1.38 -5.85
N GLU A 43 10.10 -2.48 -5.56
CA GLU A 43 10.26 -3.61 -6.50
C GLU A 43 8.94 -4.32 -6.82
N PHE A 44 8.01 -4.30 -5.86
CA PHE A 44 6.75 -5.04 -5.87
C PHE A 44 5.54 -4.19 -6.33
N VAL A 45 5.76 -2.93 -6.68
CA VAL A 45 4.72 -2.06 -7.24
C VAL A 45 4.37 -2.51 -8.64
N ASP A 46 3.09 -2.48 -8.98
CA ASP A 46 2.49 -2.96 -10.24
C ASP A 46 2.57 -4.46 -10.51
N LYS A 47 3.33 -5.21 -9.70
CA LYS A 47 3.41 -6.67 -9.69
C LYS A 47 2.53 -7.29 -8.61
N VAL A 48 2.75 -6.88 -7.35
CA VAL A 48 2.06 -7.40 -6.17
C VAL A 48 1.13 -6.37 -5.57
N PHE A 49 1.56 -5.09 -5.54
CA PHE A 49 0.79 -4.01 -4.94
C PHE A 49 0.47 -2.90 -5.94
N ARG A 50 -0.72 -2.33 -5.81
CA ARG A 50 -1.16 -1.13 -6.53
C ARG A 50 -1.79 -0.13 -5.59
N VAL A 51 -1.72 1.14 -5.96
CA VAL A 51 -2.38 2.24 -5.23
C VAL A 51 -3.35 2.96 -6.17
N ASP A 52 -4.50 3.31 -5.64
CA ASP A 52 -5.41 4.25 -6.28
C ASP A 52 -4.84 5.67 -6.15
N ALA A 53 -4.54 6.30 -7.29
CA ALA A 53 -3.88 7.59 -7.32
C ALA A 53 -4.74 8.73 -6.74
N GLU A 54 -6.07 8.59 -6.73
CA GLU A 54 -6.98 9.62 -6.23
C GLU A 54 -7.31 9.40 -4.74
N THR A 55 -7.57 8.15 -4.35
CA THR A 55 -8.03 7.83 -2.99
C THR A 55 -6.91 7.47 -2.04
N GLY A 56 -5.76 7.01 -2.55
CA GLY A 56 -4.63 6.47 -1.77
C GLY A 56 -4.87 5.06 -1.22
N ASP A 57 -5.92 4.37 -1.67
CA ASP A 57 -6.18 2.98 -1.29
C ASP A 57 -5.17 2.03 -1.93
N VAL A 58 -4.60 1.14 -1.13
CA VAL A 58 -3.58 0.18 -1.53
C VAL A 58 -4.19 -1.21 -1.59
N PHE A 59 -3.93 -1.90 -2.69
CA PHE A 59 -4.44 -3.23 -2.98
C PHE A 59 -3.30 -4.20 -3.30
N ALA A 60 -3.42 -5.43 -2.82
CA ALA A 60 -2.63 -6.57 -3.27
C ALA A 60 -3.36 -7.22 -4.45
N ILE A 61 -2.69 -7.28 -5.60
CA ILE A 61 -3.19 -7.90 -6.84
C ILE A 61 -2.70 -9.34 -7.02
N GLU A 62 -1.94 -9.85 -6.05
CA GLU A 62 -1.51 -11.24 -5.95
C GLU A 62 -1.75 -11.80 -4.54
N ARG A 63 -1.68 -13.12 -4.40
CA ARG A 63 -1.73 -13.79 -3.09
C ARG A 63 -0.39 -13.61 -2.39
N LEU A 64 -0.45 -13.25 -1.12
CA LEU A 64 0.73 -13.05 -0.29
C LEU A 64 0.98 -14.33 0.50
N ASP A 65 2.22 -14.80 0.44
CA ASP A 65 2.66 -15.99 1.14
C ASP A 65 3.80 -15.61 2.10
N ARG A 66 3.52 -15.67 3.40
CA ARG A 66 4.47 -15.31 4.46
C ARG A 66 5.65 -16.27 4.53
N GLU A 67 5.50 -17.53 4.11
CA GLU A 67 6.60 -18.50 4.09
C GLU A 67 7.65 -18.13 3.03
N ASN A 68 7.23 -17.45 1.96
CA ASN A 68 8.12 -16.96 0.92
C ASN A 68 8.62 -15.54 1.20
N ILE A 69 7.71 -14.58 1.41
CA ILE A 69 8.04 -13.18 1.72
C ILE A 69 7.14 -12.71 2.85
N SER A 70 7.72 -12.54 4.03
CA SER A 70 6.99 -12.09 5.22
C SER A 70 6.79 -10.57 5.29
N GLU A 71 7.61 -9.79 4.58
CA GLU A 71 7.59 -8.32 4.66
C GLU A 71 7.87 -7.66 3.31
N TYR A 72 7.08 -6.63 2.98
CA TYR A 72 7.22 -5.85 1.76
C TYR A 72 7.53 -4.39 2.10
N HIS A 73 8.63 -3.88 1.57
CA HIS A 73 9.06 -2.50 1.77
C HIS A 73 8.65 -1.64 0.58
N LEU A 74 7.71 -0.72 0.81
CA LEU A 74 7.15 0.19 -0.19
C LEU A 74 7.32 1.64 0.28
N THR A 75 7.62 2.54 -0.65
CA THR A 75 7.67 3.98 -0.39
C THR A 75 6.48 4.67 -1.02
N ALA A 76 5.67 5.35 -0.21
CA ALA A 76 4.57 6.18 -0.70
C ALA A 76 5.05 7.61 -0.99
N VAL A 77 4.63 8.17 -2.12
CA VAL A 77 4.82 9.59 -2.47
C VAL A 77 3.49 10.19 -2.92
N ILE A 78 3.33 11.51 -2.73
CA ILE A 78 2.10 12.30 -2.95
C ILE A 78 2.45 13.54 -3.76
#